data_AF-A0A510G8I7-F1
#
_entry.id   AF-A0A510G8I7-F1
#
_cell.length_a   1.000
_cell.length_b   1.000
_cell.length_c   1.000
_cell.angle_alpha   90.00
_cell.angle_beta   90.00
_cell.angle_gamma   90.00
#
_symmetry.space_group_name_H-M   'P 1'
#
loop_
_entity.id
_entity.type
_entity.pdbx_description
1 polymer ?
#
loop_
_entity_poly.entity_id
_entity_poly.type
_entity_poly.pdbx_seq_one_letter_code
_entity_poly.pdbx_strand_id
1 'polypeptide(L)'
;MSLEAGHFDMDDYIDYVMEFINFIGSNVHTMAVCQPTVPLLATISLMSESNSPNVLSSMILMSGPIDARKNPTAVNEFAQSKSLEWFCKMVTMQVPPNYPGHGRKVYPGFLQLAGFMSLNLFRHIDSHLELWQSLLNSDYKKADHTIKFYDEYLADMDMPVEFYLQTIDEVFQQFSLARGKLVSEKHPIDLKHITKCALLGIEGELDDIAAVGQTKAALKLCSNIPESMKRYHL
;
A
#
# COMPACT_ATOMS: atom_id res chain seq x y z
N MET A 1 -19.10 1.06 2.95
CA MET A 1 -19.43 0.36 4.22
C MET A 1 -20.29 1.32 5.06
N SER A 2 -21.30 0.85 5.81
CA SER A 2 -22.20 1.76 6.54
C SER A 2 -21.47 2.48 7.68
N LEU A 3 -22.02 3.62 8.15
CA LEU A 3 -21.48 4.32 9.32
C LEU A 3 -21.46 3.43 10.57
N GLU A 4 -22.43 2.52 10.72
CA GLU A 4 -22.49 1.63 11.89
C GLU A 4 -21.36 0.60 11.92
N ALA A 5 -20.72 0.31 10.78
CA ALA A 5 -19.59 -0.61 10.72
C ALA A 5 -18.31 -0.06 11.38
N GLY A 6 -18.34 1.19 11.85
CA GLY A 6 -17.28 1.76 12.65
C GLY A 6 -16.18 2.45 11.85
N HIS A 7 -15.03 2.56 12.49
CA HIS A 7 -13.82 3.16 11.97
C HIS A 7 -12.99 2.14 11.19
N PHE A 8 -12.11 2.61 10.31
CA PHE A 8 -11.12 1.73 9.69
C PHE A 8 -9.82 2.49 9.39
N ASP A 9 -8.79 2.27 10.21
CA ASP A 9 -7.45 2.83 10.05
C ASP A 9 -6.37 1.76 9.77
N MET A 10 -5.08 2.11 9.96
CA MET A 10 -3.97 1.17 9.75
C MET A 10 -3.91 0.09 10.81
N ASP A 11 -4.32 0.38 12.05
CA ASP A 11 -4.39 -0.60 13.13
C ASP A 11 -5.49 -1.60 12.85
N ASP A 12 -6.67 -1.11 12.42
CA ASP A 12 -7.75 -1.95 11.93
C ASP A 12 -7.27 -2.84 10.75
N TYR A 13 -6.48 -2.30 9.82
CA TYR A 13 -5.89 -3.09 8.73
C TYR A 13 -4.98 -4.21 9.27
N ILE A 14 -4.06 -3.88 10.19
CA ILE A 14 -3.13 -4.83 10.80
C ILE A 14 -3.90 -5.97 11.47
N ASP A 15 -4.93 -5.65 12.25
CA ASP A 15 -5.77 -6.63 12.92
C ASP A 15 -6.54 -7.50 11.93
N TYR A 16 -7.11 -6.91 10.88
CA TYR A 16 -7.78 -7.66 9.81
C TYR A 16 -6.84 -8.65 9.11
N VAL A 17 -5.61 -8.24 8.79
CA VAL A 17 -4.61 -9.15 8.19
C VAL A 17 -4.28 -10.27 9.16
N MET A 18 -4.12 -9.97 10.45
CA MET A 18 -3.87 -10.99 11.48
C MET A 18 -5.02 -11.98 11.58
N GLU A 19 -6.26 -11.51 11.55
CA GLU A 19 -7.47 -12.33 11.57
C GLU A 19 -7.50 -13.27 10.36
N PHE A 20 -7.27 -12.75 9.14
CA PHE A 20 -7.23 -13.57 7.94
C PHE A 20 -6.14 -14.64 7.99
N ILE A 21 -4.94 -14.31 8.46
CA ILE A 21 -3.86 -15.29 8.61
C ILE A 21 -4.27 -16.37 9.61
N ASN A 22 -4.83 -15.98 10.77
CA ASN A 22 -5.28 -16.93 11.78
C ASN A 22 -6.44 -17.82 11.29
N PHE A 23 -7.35 -17.28 10.50
CA PHE A 23 -8.45 -18.01 9.89
C PHE A 23 -7.96 -19.07 8.90
N ILE A 24 -6.96 -18.74 8.08
CA ILE A 24 -6.36 -19.69 7.13
C ILE A 24 -5.52 -20.75 7.88
N GLY A 25 -4.82 -20.36 8.94
CA GLY A 25 -4.07 -21.25 9.82
C GLY A 25 -2.57 -21.33 9.52
N SER A 26 -1.99 -22.54 9.57
CA SER A 26 -0.55 -22.75 9.44
C SER A 26 -0.09 -22.89 7.98
N ASN A 27 1.22 -22.74 7.73
CA ASN A 27 1.85 -22.85 6.40
C ASN A 27 1.37 -21.79 5.38
N VAL A 28 1.04 -20.59 5.86
CA VAL A 28 0.61 -19.48 5.00
C VAL A 28 1.84 -18.77 4.40
N HIS A 29 1.72 -18.45 3.11
CA HIS A 29 2.62 -17.57 2.39
C HIS A 29 1.85 -16.32 1.96
N THR A 30 2.43 -15.14 2.16
CA THR A 30 1.77 -13.87 1.81
C THR A 30 2.53 -13.11 0.74
N MET A 31 1.79 -12.27 0.01
CA MET A 31 2.33 -11.27 -0.90
C MET A 31 1.60 -9.96 -0.65
N ALA A 32 2.37 -8.89 -0.41
CA ALA A 32 1.85 -7.53 -0.35
C ALA A 32 2.49 -6.69 -1.45
N VAL A 33 1.66 -5.88 -2.11
CA VAL A 33 2.04 -5.04 -3.24
C VAL A 33 1.71 -3.60 -2.91
N CYS A 34 2.69 -2.69 -3.02
CA CYS A 34 2.51 -1.28 -2.71
C CYS A 34 2.16 -1.01 -1.22
N GLN A 35 1.16 -0.17 -0.96
CA GLN A 35 0.73 0.27 0.37
C GLN A 35 0.61 -0.84 1.46
N PRO A 36 -0.01 -2.02 1.22
CA PRO A 36 -0.17 -3.07 2.23
C PRO A 36 1.14 -3.68 2.75
N THR A 37 2.29 -3.39 2.15
CA THR A 37 3.59 -3.89 2.63
C THR A 37 3.91 -3.48 4.06
N VAL A 38 3.54 -2.25 4.46
CA VAL A 38 3.74 -1.72 5.83
C VAL A 38 2.86 -2.47 6.85
N PRO A 39 1.51 -2.52 6.71
CA PRO A 39 0.66 -3.22 7.67
C PRO A 39 0.93 -4.73 7.70
N LEU A 40 1.26 -5.38 6.57
CA LEU A 40 1.66 -6.79 6.58
C LEU A 40 2.91 -7.03 7.44
N LEU A 41 3.95 -6.20 7.30
CA LEU A 41 5.16 -6.33 8.13
C LEU A 41 4.86 -6.11 9.62
N ALA A 42 4.06 -5.11 9.95
CA ALA A 42 3.63 -4.86 11.33
C ALA A 42 2.87 -6.06 11.90
N THR A 43 1.94 -6.64 11.12
CA THR A 43 1.19 -7.84 11.49
C THR A 43 2.12 -9.01 11.82
N ILE A 44 3.06 -9.32 10.92
CA ILE A 44 3.99 -10.45 11.09
C ILE A 44 4.90 -10.23 12.31
N SER A 45 5.27 -8.97 12.58
CA SER A 45 6.04 -8.59 13.76
C SER A 45 5.28 -8.94 15.05
N LEU A 46 4.02 -8.50 15.18
CA LEU A 46 3.17 -8.77 16.33
C LEU A 46 2.88 -10.27 16.51
N MET A 47 2.61 -10.98 15.42
CA MET A 47 2.43 -12.44 15.46
C MET A 47 3.71 -13.16 15.90
N SER A 48 4.88 -12.67 15.48
CA SER A 48 6.16 -13.27 15.86
C SER A 48 6.50 -12.99 17.33
N GLU A 49 6.24 -11.77 17.81
CA GLU A 49 6.43 -11.39 19.22
C GLU A 49 5.57 -12.25 20.17
N SER A 50 4.30 -12.44 19.82
CA SER A 50 3.34 -13.25 20.59
C SER A 50 3.59 -14.77 20.47
N ASN A 51 4.58 -15.21 19.68
CA ASN A 51 4.83 -16.61 19.37
C ASN A 51 3.57 -17.33 18.82
N SER A 52 2.80 -16.64 17.97
CA SER A 52 1.60 -17.20 17.36
C SER A 52 1.90 -18.54 16.66
N PRO A 53 1.05 -19.58 16.81
CA PRO A 53 1.23 -20.84 16.10
C PRO A 53 1.06 -20.69 14.57
N ASN A 54 0.44 -19.60 14.12
CA ASN A 54 0.14 -19.32 12.72
C ASN A 54 1.11 -18.29 12.09
N VAL A 55 2.29 -18.06 12.68
CA VAL A 55 3.31 -17.21 12.03
C VAL A 55 3.62 -17.75 10.64
N LEU A 56 3.67 -16.83 9.67
CA LEU A 56 3.84 -17.14 8.25
C LEU A 56 5.13 -17.90 7.95
N SER A 57 5.07 -18.75 6.93
CA SER A 57 6.25 -19.43 6.39
C SER A 57 7.11 -18.52 5.51
N SER A 58 6.47 -17.67 4.70
CA SER A 58 7.17 -16.61 3.97
C SER A 58 6.28 -15.41 3.64
N MET A 59 6.93 -14.28 3.36
CA MET A 59 6.32 -13.06 2.87
C MET A 59 7.06 -12.52 1.63
N ILE A 60 6.29 -12.03 0.66
CA ILE A 60 6.77 -11.29 -0.49
C ILE A 60 6.30 -9.84 -0.34
N LEU A 61 7.23 -8.89 -0.42
CA LEU A 61 6.94 -7.46 -0.43
C LEU A 61 7.34 -6.91 -1.79
N MET A 62 6.40 -6.29 -2.51
CA MET A 62 6.62 -5.79 -3.86
C MET A 62 6.29 -4.30 -3.95
N SER A 63 7.25 -3.48 -4.37
CA SER A 63 7.08 -2.03 -4.60
C SER A 63 6.40 -1.28 -3.44
N GLY A 64 6.73 -1.65 -2.20
CA GLY A 64 6.20 -1.07 -0.97
C GLY A 64 7.03 0.10 -0.40
N PRO A 65 6.39 1.14 0.16
CA PRO A 65 7.08 2.29 0.73
C PRO A 65 7.62 2.02 2.15
N ILE A 66 8.37 0.91 2.35
CA ILE A 66 8.87 0.52 3.69
C ILE A 66 9.81 1.58 4.27
N ASP A 67 10.67 2.17 3.44
CA ASP A 67 11.45 3.37 3.79
C ASP A 67 11.38 4.41 2.66
N ALA A 68 10.31 5.21 2.66
CA ALA A 68 10.05 6.29 1.69
C ALA A 68 11.12 7.41 1.63
N ARG A 69 12.14 7.36 2.49
CA ARG A 69 13.31 8.26 2.41
C ARG A 69 14.34 7.79 1.38
N LYS A 70 14.25 6.54 0.92
CA LYS A 70 15.16 5.97 -0.07
C LYS A 70 14.67 6.36 -1.46
N ASN A 71 15.50 7.12 -2.19
CA ASN A 71 15.21 7.58 -3.55
C ASN A 71 13.78 8.17 -3.66
N PRO A 72 13.51 9.29 -2.95
CA PRO A 72 12.16 9.83 -2.91
C PRO A 72 11.66 10.21 -4.31
N THR A 73 10.43 9.83 -4.61
CA THR A 73 9.71 10.14 -5.84
C THR A 73 8.84 11.39 -5.67
N ALA A 74 8.20 11.85 -6.75
CA ALA A 74 7.25 12.95 -6.71
C ALA A 74 6.12 12.71 -5.69
N VAL A 75 5.70 11.44 -5.50
CA VAL A 75 4.71 11.06 -4.50
C VAL A 75 5.23 11.30 -3.09
N ASN A 76 6.47 10.88 -2.80
CA ASN A 76 7.10 11.07 -1.49
C ASN A 76 7.31 12.56 -1.19
N GLU A 77 7.74 13.34 -2.17
CA GLU A 77 7.94 14.79 -2.04
C GLU A 77 6.62 15.53 -1.80
N PHE A 78 5.57 15.17 -2.54
CA PHE A 78 4.24 15.77 -2.35
C PHE A 78 3.72 15.51 -0.94
N ALA A 79 3.81 14.28 -0.46
CA ALA A 79 3.40 13.89 0.89
C ALA A 79 4.14 14.67 2.00
N GLN A 80 5.42 15.00 1.79
CA GLN A 80 6.22 15.79 2.73
C GLN A 80 5.98 17.31 2.62
N SER A 81 5.55 17.79 1.46
CA SER A 81 5.41 19.23 1.19
C SER A 81 4.21 19.89 1.86
N LYS A 82 3.27 19.11 2.39
CA LYS A 82 1.99 19.57 2.97
C LYS A 82 1.78 19.02 4.38
N SER A 83 1.10 19.78 5.23
CA SER A 83 0.69 19.30 6.56
C SER A 83 -0.47 18.32 6.46
N LEU A 84 -0.64 17.46 7.47
CA LEU A 84 -1.83 16.60 7.59
C LEU A 84 -3.14 17.41 7.58
N GLU A 85 -3.14 18.58 8.21
CA GLU A 85 -4.32 19.47 8.19
C GLU A 85 -4.65 19.94 6.77
N TRP A 86 -3.63 20.19 5.93
CA TRP A 86 -3.85 20.52 4.52
C TRP A 86 -4.49 19.35 3.78
N PHE A 87 -3.98 18.13 3.96
CA PHE A 87 -4.57 16.93 3.35
C PHE A 87 -6.02 16.74 3.80
N CYS A 88 -6.26 16.79 5.11
CA CYS A 88 -7.61 16.67 5.68
C CYS A 88 -8.58 17.68 5.07
N LYS A 89 -8.17 18.93 4.84
CA LYS A 89 -9.05 19.97 4.26
C LYS A 89 -9.22 19.88 2.75
N MET A 90 -8.18 19.49 2.03
CA MET A 90 -8.13 19.64 0.57
C MET A 90 -8.54 18.40 -0.20
N VAL A 91 -8.28 17.21 0.33
CA VAL A 91 -8.49 15.95 -0.40
C VAL A 91 -9.55 15.05 0.23
N THR A 92 -10.23 15.49 1.28
CA THR A 92 -11.26 14.67 1.94
C THR A 92 -12.66 15.22 1.71
N MET A 93 -13.63 14.33 1.62
CA MET A 93 -15.04 14.64 1.38
C MET A 93 -15.95 13.76 2.21
N GLN A 94 -17.21 14.17 2.38
CA GLN A 94 -18.23 13.31 2.99
C GLN A 94 -18.98 12.52 1.93
N VAL A 95 -19.27 11.25 2.20
CA VAL A 95 -20.12 10.42 1.36
C VAL A 95 -21.52 11.04 1.26
N PRO A 96 -22.08 11.26 0.05
CA PRO A 96 -23.36 11.93 -0.10
C PRO A 96 -24.56 11.03 0.29
N PRO A 97 -25.75 11.62 0.54
CA PRO A 97 -26.90 10.91 1.11
C PRO A 97 -27.43 9.71 0.32
N ASN A 98 -27.13 9.65 -0.97
CA ASN A 98 -27.59 8.62 -1.89
C ASN A 98 -26.73 7.34 -1.90
N TYR A 99 -25.69 7.25 -1.06
CA TYR A 99 -24.80 6.09 -1.01
C TYR A 99 -24.70 5.48 0.40
N PRO A 100 -24.46 4.15 0.50
CA PRO A 100 -24.14 3.50 1.77
C PRO A 100 -22.90 4.14 2.41
N GLY A 101 -23.01 4.51 3.69
CA GLY A 101 -21.94 5.22 4.41
C GLY A 101 -22.06 6.75 4.37
N HIS A 102 -23.21 7.29 3.95
CA HIS A 102 -23.52 8.73 4.03
C HIS A 102 -22.97 9.39 5.29
N GLY A 103 -22.25 10.50 5.12
CA GLY A 103 -21.67 11.28 6.22
C GLY A 103 -20.29 10.79 6.67
N ARG A 104 -19.84 9.59 6.25
CA ARG A 104 -18.44 9.17 6.46
C ARG A 104 -17.51 10.09 5.69
N LYS A 105 -16.41 10.50 6.33
CA LYS A 105 -15.33 11.22 5.67
C LYS A 105 -14.40 10.23 4.97
N VAL A 106 -14.10 10.52 3.70
CA VAL A 106 -13.27 9.67 2.84
C VAL A 106 -12.30 10.51 2.04
N TYR A 107 -11.20 9.91 1.61
CA TYR A 107 -10.45 10.33 0.43
C TYR A 107 -11.13 9.67 -0.78
N PRO A 108 -11.89 10.43 -1.60
CA PRO A 108 -12.74 9.82 -2.62
C PRO A 108 -11.91 9.28 -3.80
N GLY A 109 -12.37 8.16 -4.38
CA GLY A 109 -11.67 7.47 -5.48
C GLY A 109 -11.45 8.36 -6.71
N PHE A 110 -12.38 9.25 -7.05
CA PHE A 110 -12.16 10.14 -8.19
C PHE A 110 -11.00 11.14 -7.98
N LEU A 111 -10.73 11.56 -6.73
CA LEU A 111 -9.56 12.40 -6.42
C LEU A 111 -8.27 11.57 -6.42
N GLN A 112 -8.33 10.35 -5.90
CA GLN A 112 -7.23 9.37 -5.99
C GLN A 112 -6.82 9.15 -7.44
N LEU A 113 -7.77 8.77 -8.29
CA LEU A 113 -7.58 8.57 -9.71
C LEU A 113 -7.06 9.84 -10.42
N ALA A 114 -7.62 11.01 -10.14
CA ALA A 114 -7.13 12.27 -10.72
C ALA A 114 -5.67 12.53 -10.34
N GLY A 115 -5.29 12.23 -9.09
CA GLY A 115 -3.91 12.29 -8.63
C GLY A 115 -2.99 11.35 -9.43
N PHE A 116 -3.34 10.07 -9.52
CA PHE A 116 -2.53 9.08 -10.25
C PHE A 116 -2.42 9.36 -11.74
N MET A 117 -3.51 9.73 -12.41
CA MET A 117 -3.49 10.11 -13.83
C MET A 117 -2.61 11.34 -14.05
N SER A 118 -2.59 12.29 -13.12
CA SER A 118 -1.80 13.52 -13.25
C SER A 118 -0.30 13.28 -13.23
N LEU A 119 0.17 12.24 -12.52
CA LEU A 119 1.59 11.87 -12.46
C LEU A 119 2.15 11.48 -13.84
N ASN A 120 1.29 10.91 -14.71
CA ASN A 120 1.68 10.39 -16.01
C ASN A 120 0.71 10.80 -17.13
N LEU A 121 0.19 12.03 -17.08
CA LEU A 121 -0.93 12.49 -17.91
C LEU A 121 -0.71 12.28 -19.41
N PHE A 122 0.47 12.64 -19.93
CA PHE A 122 0.78 12.48 -21.36
C PHE A 122 0.78 11.02 -21.79
N ARG A 123 1.30 10.11 -20.95
CA ARG A 123 1.28 8.67 -21.22
C ARG A 123 -0.15 8.13 -21.30
N HIS A 124 -1.06 8.65 -20.49
CA HIS A 124 -2.48 8.28 -20.57
C HIS A 124 -3.13 8.78 -21.85
N ILE A 125 -2.86 10.04 -22.26
CA ILE A 125 -3.33 10.59 -23.54
C ILE A 125 -2.83 9.73 -24.71
N ASP A 126 -1.53 9.43 -24.74
CA ASP A 126 -0.92 8.61 -25.80
C ASP A 126 -1.56 7.21 -25.85
N SER A 127 -1.79 6.58 -24.70
CA SER A 127 -2.46 5.27 -24.62
C SER A 127 -3.88 5.29 -25.22
N HIS A 128 -4.63 6.38 -25.01
CA HIS A 128 -5.95 6.54 -25.62
C HIS A 128 -5.89 6.82 -27.12
N LEU A 129 -4.90 7.58 -27.59
CA LEU A 129 -4.65 7.77 -29.02
C LEU A 129 -4.26 6.45 -29.70
N GLU A 130 -3.42 5.64 -29.05
CA GLU A 130 -3.05 4.30 -29.52
C GLU A 130 -4.24 3.34 -29.57
N LEU A 131 -5.14 3.41 -28.58
CA LEU A 131 -6.40 2.65 -28.60
C LEU A 131 -7.22 3.01 -29.84
N TRP A 132 -7.41 4.31 -30.11
CA TRP A 132 -8.12 4.77 -31.30
C TRP A 132 -7.48 4.27 -32.60
N GLN A 133 -6.15 4.37 -32.71
CA GLN A 133 -5.42 3.85 -33.87
C GLN A 133 -5.57 2.33 -34.03
N SER A 134 -5.54 1.58 -32.93
CA SER A 134 -5.72 0.12 -32.93
C SER A 134 -7.09 -0.26 -33.46
N LEU A 135 -8.14 0.46 -33.06
CA LEU A 135 -9.51 0.26 -33.56
C LEU A 135 -9.64 0.59 -35.05
N LEU A 136 -9.05 1.69 -35.52
CA LEU A 136 -9.05 2.05 -36.94
C LEU A 136 -8.35 1.00 -37.81
N ASN A 137 -7.26 0.43 -37.31
CA ASN A 137 -6.49 -0.60 -38.00
C ASN A 137 -7.07 -2.02 -37.84
N SER A 138 -8.20 -2.16 -37.15
CA SER A 138 -8.81 -3.46 -36.79
C SER A 138 -7.88 -4.39 -35.99
N ASP A 139 -6.91 -3.83 -35.25
CA ASP A 139 -6.09 -4.56 -34.28
C ASP A 139 -6.83 -4.68 -32.95
N TYR A 140 -7.85 -5.54 -32.95
CA TYR A 140 -8.71 -5.73 -31.78
C TYR A 140 -7.97 -6.35 -30.60
N LYS A 141 -6.89 -7.10 -30.82
CA LYS A 141 -6.11 -7.70 -29.73
C LYS A 141 -5.39 -6.61 -28.92
N LYS A 142 -4.75 -5.65 -29.61
CA LYS A 142 -4.11 -4.52 -28.93
C LYS A 142 -5.15 -3.59 -28.29
N ALA A 143 -6.26 -3.33 -28.98
CA ALA A 143 -7.36 -2.54 -28.44
C ALA A 143 -7.94 -3.14 -27.14
N ASP A 144 -8.26 -4.43 -27.14
CA ASP A 144 -8.79 -5.15 -25.98
C ASP A 144 -7.83 -5.12 -24.79
N HIS A 145 -6.53 -5.20 -25.03
CA HIS A 145 -5.53 -5.08 -23.97
C HIS A 145 -5.58 -3.70 -23.30
N THR A 146 -5.62 -2.62 -24.08
CA THR A 146 -5.71 -1.25 -23.54
C THR A 146 -7.04 -1.01 -22.84
N ILE A 147 -8.16 -1.51 -23.38
CA ILE A 147 -9.49 -1.41 -22.74
C ILE A 147 -9.46 -2.09 -21.37
N LYS A 148 -8.99 -3.34 -21.30
CA LYS A 148 -8.90 -4.09 -20.02
C LYS A 148 -8.03 -3.37 -18.99
N PHE A 149 -6.91 -2.81 -19.41
CA PHE A 149 -6.07 -2.02 -18.53
C PHE A 149 -6.85 -0.85 -17.91
N TYR A 150 -7.60 -0.09 -18.71
CA TYR A 150 -8.37 1.05 -18.21
C TYR A 150 -9.62 0.63 -17.43
N ASP A 151 -10.26 -0.49 -17.75
CA ASP A 151 -11.35 -1.04 -16.94
C ASP A 151 -10.87 -1.33 -15.51
N GLU A 152 -9.65 -1.88 -15.36
CA GLU A 152 -9.03 -2.11 -14.06
C GLU A 152 -8.50 -0.80 -13.42
N TYR A 153 -7.84 0.05 -14.20
CA TYR A 153 -7.25 1.30 -13.71
C TYR A 153 -8.29 2.31 -13.20
N LEU A 154 -9.50 2.28 -13.77
CA LEU A 154 -10.62 3.15 -13.37
C LEU A 154 -11.48 2.52 -12.25
N ALA A 155 -11.22 1.27 -11.87
CA ALA A 155 -11.91 0.57 -10.79
C ALA A 155 -11.33 0.96 -9.42
N ASP A 156 -11.67 2.17 -8.97
CA ASP A 156 -11.19 2.70 -7.68
C ASP A 156 -12.27 2.65 -6.58
N MET A 157 -11.84 2.80 -5.33
CA MET A 157 -12.71 2.85 -4.16
C MET A 157 -12.37 4.02 -3.23
N ASP A 158 -13.40 4.54 -2.57
CA ASP A 158 -13.22 5.55 -1.52
C ASP A 158 -12.44 4.96 -0.34
N MET A 159 -11.45 5.70 0.14
CA MET A 159 -10.63 5.32 1.29
C MET A 159 -11.10 6.06 2.55
N PRO A 160 -11.28 5.38 3.71
CA PRO A 160 -11.56 6.07 4.98
C PRO A 160 -10.52 7.14 5.30
N VAL A 161 -10.97 8.30 5.80
CA VAL A 161 -10.06 9.44 6.02
C VAL A 161 -9.01 9.13 7.08
N GLU A 162 -9.38 8.37 8.10
CA GLU A 162 -8.52 7.91 9.18
C GLU A 162 -7.32 7.11 8.65
N PHE A 163 -7.57 6.07 7.84
CA PHE A 163 -6.54 5.24 7.23
C PHE A 163 -5.64 6.05 6.29
N TYR A 164 -6.25 6.92 5.47
CA TYR A 164 -5.50 7.77 4.55
C TYR A 164 -4.54 8.69 5.29
N LEU A 165 -5.04 9.46 6.27
CA LEU A 165 -4.23 10.43 7.00
C LEU A 165 -3.17 9.75 7.87
N GLN A 166 -3.50 8.63 8.52
CA GLN A 166 -2.53 7.85 9.27
C GLN A 166 -1.43 7.28 8.36
N THR A 167 -1.78 6.84 7.14
CA THR A 167 -0.78 6.41 6.16
C THR A 167 0.16 7.54 5.77
N ILE A 168 -0.37 8.75 5.50
CA ILE A 168 0.47 9.92 5.20
C ILE A 168 1.42 10.22 6.36
N ASP A 169 0.90 10.27 7.59
CA ASP A 169 1.70 10.58 8.78
C ASP A 169 2.76 9.50 9.01
N GLU A 170 2.34 8.27 9.25
CA GLU A 170 3.21 7.18 9.71
C GLU A 170 4.21 6.74 8.63
N VAL A 171 3.80 6.64 7.36
CA VAL A 171 4.64 6.09 6.29
C VAL A 171 5.47 7.18 5.61
N PHE A 172 4.84 8.32 5.28
CA PHE A 172 5.45 9.31 4.38
C PHE A 172 6.01 10.55 5.08
N GLN A 173 5.62 10.85 6.33
CA GLN A 173 6.12 12.01 7.08
C GLN A 173 7.02 11.61 8.26
N GLN A 174 6.52 10.72 9.13
CA GLN A 174 7.25 10.23 10.29
C GLN A 174 8.21 9.09 9.94
N PHE A 175 7.91 8.32 8.90
CA PHE A 175 8.64 7.10 8.51
C PHE A 175 8.76 6.12 9.68
N SER A 176 7.67 5.96 10.43
CA SER A 176 7.66 5.34 11.75
C SER A 176 8.13 3.90 11.73
N LEU A 177 7.69 3.08 10.77
CA LEU A 177 8.18 1.70 10.65
C LEU A 177 9.69 1.68 10.35
N ALA A 178 10.14 2.48 9.37
CA ALA A 178 11.55 2.58 9.01
C ALA A 178 12.45 3.13 10.12
N ARG A 179 11.87 3.85 11.09
CA ARG A 179 12.57 4.41 12.26
C ARG A 179 12.40 3.57 13.52
N GLY A 180 11.64 2.46 13.47
CA GLY A 180 11.34 1.63 14.66
C GLY A 180 10.50 2.37 15.70
N LYS A 181 9.59 3.23 15.25
CA LYS A 181 8.69 4.05 16.07
C LYS A 181 7.21 3.77 15.82
N LEU A 182 6.88 2.92 14.84
CA LEU A 182 5.49 2.56 14.58
C LEU A 182 4.94 1.85 15.81
N VAL A 183 3.77 2.30 16.25
CA VAL A 183 2.98 1.66 17.30
C VAL A 183 1.66 1.32 16.68
N SER A 184 1.23 0.07 16.83
CA SER A 184 -0.12 -0.33 16.46
C SER A 184 -0.95 -0.47 17.73
N GLU A 185 -2.00 0.34 17.84
CA GLU A 185 -2.74 0.63 19.08
C GLU A 185 -1.82 1.07 20.24
N LYS A 186 -1.29 0.11 21.00
CA LYS A 186 -0.42 0.29 22.17
C LYS A 186 0.82 -0.62 22.13
N HIS A 187 0.99 -1.35 21.04
CA HIS A 187 2.05 -2.33 20.86
C HIS A 187 3.12 -1.75 19.91
N PRO A 188 4.34 -1.48 20.39
CA PRO A 188 5.45 -1.06 19.53
C PRO A 188 5.78 -2.15 18.51
N ILE A 189 5.94 -1.76 17.25
CA ILE A 189 6.34 -2.68 16.19
C ILE A 189 7.86 -2.78 16.13
N ASP A 190 8.43 -3.90 16.60
CA ASP A 190 9.84 -4.24 16.42
C ASP A 190 10.03 -5.41 15.45
N LEU A 191 10.43 -5.09 14.21
CA LEU A 191 10.68 -6.06 13.14
C LEU A 191 11.77 -7.09 13.47
N LYS A 192 12.53 -6.91 14.56
CA LYS A 192 13.47 -7.91 15.08
C LYS A 192 12.79 -9.14 15.67
N HIS A 193 11.50 -9.07 16.01
CA HIS A 193 10.76 -10.25 16.45
C HIS A 193 10.60 -11.29 15.33
N ILE A 194 10.67 -10.86 14.06
CA ILE A 194 10.55 -11.74 12.90
C ILE A 194 11.83 -12.57 12.75
N THR A 195 11.72 -13.86 13.06
CA THR A 195 12.86 -14.81 13.06
C THR A 195 12.63 -16.05 12.19
N LYS A 196 11.37 -16.43 11.97
CA LYS A 196 10.99 -17.71 11.32
C LYS A 196 10.33 -17.55 9.94
N CYS A 197 9.93 -16.34 9.56
CA CYS A 197 9.30 -16.05 8.26
C CYS A 197 10.37 -15.70 7.22
N ALA A 198 10.40 -16.38 6.07
CA ALA A 198 11.29 -16.01 4.98
C ALA A 198 10.81 -14.74 4.27
N LEU A 199 11.73 -13.92 3.75
CA LEU A 199 11.44 -12.61 3.17
C LEU A 199 11.99 -12.49 1.75
N LEU A 200 11.11 -12.16 0.80
CA LEU A 200 11.48 -11.74 -0.55
C LEU A 200 11.04 -10.29 -0.78
N GLY A 201 11.99 -9.40 -1.07
CA GLY A 201 11.70 -8.05 -1.57
C GLY A 201 11.79 -8.00 -3.09
N ILE A 202 10.81 -7.37 -3.75
CA ILE A 202 10.78 -7.16 -5.20
C ILE A 202 10.57 -5.65 -5.45
N GLU A 203 11.36 -5.07 -6.34
CA GLU A 203 11.21 -3.68 -6.79
C GLU A 203 11.28 -3.63 -8.31
N GLY A 204 10.62 -2.64 -8.93
CA GLY A 204 10.78 -2.38 -10.36
C GLY A 204 11.87 -1.33 -10.61
N GLU A 205 12.79 -1.60 -11.55
CA GLU A 205 13.84 -0.64 -11.93
C GLU A 205 13.28 0.72 -12.39
N LEU A 206 12.11 0.70 -13.05
CA LEU A 206 11.45 1.89 -13.60
C LEU A 206 10.22 2.32 -12.78
N ASP A 207 10.13 1.91 -11.51
CA ASP A 207 9.04 2.31 -10.61
C ASP A 207 9.23 3.77 -10.18
N ASP A 208 8.36 4.65 -10.66
CA ASP A 208 8.34 6.08 -10.39
C ASP A 208 7.46 6.45 -9.17
N ILE A 209 6.85 5.45 -8.52
CA ILE A 209 6.00 5.63 -7.34
C ILE A 209 6.74 5.18 -6.08
N ALA A 210 7.14 3.91 -6.02
CA ALA A 210 7.89 3.30 -4.93
C ALA A 210 9.27 2.89 -5.43
N ALA A 211 10.14 3.89 -5.57
CA ALA A 211 11.45 3.71 -6.20
C ALA A 211 12.33 2.65 -5.51
N VAL A 212 13.30 2.18 -6.27
CA VAL A 212 14.33 1.22 -5.83
C VAL A 212 14.93 1.65 -4.48
N GLY A 213 14.99 0.71 -3.55
CA GLY A 213 15.51 0.91 -2.20
C GLY A 213 14.46 1.02 -1.11
N GLN A 214 13.23 1.45 -1.43
CA GLN A 214 12.17 1.64 -0.44
C GLN A 214 11.71 0.29 0.14
N THR A 215 11.41 -0.70 -0.68
CA THR A 215 11.02 -2.07 -0.25
C THR A 215 12.23 -2.83 0.26
N LYS A 216 13.38 -2.67 -0.41
CA LYS A 216 14.64 -3.33 -0.04
C LYS A 216 15.04 -3.04 1.41
N ALA A 217 14.63 -1.89 1.96
CA ALA A 217 14.85 -1.53 3.35
C ALA A 217 14.33 -2.60 4.33
N ALA A 218 13.25 -3.32 4.00
CA ALA A 218 12.70 -4.39 4.82
C ALA A 218 13.73 -5.48 5.15
N LEU A 219 14.59 -5.85 4.20
CA LEU A 219 15.61 -6.90 4.39
C LEU A 219 16.61 -6.53 5.49
N LYS A 220 16.92 -5.24 5.60
CA LYS A 220 17.81 -4.71 6.63
C LYS A 220 17.09 -4.55 7.97
N LEU A 221 15.86 -4.05 7.94
CA LEU A 221 15.06 -3.81 9.15
C LEU A 221 14.67 -5.12 9.86
N CYS A 222 14.36 -6.18 9.10
CA CYS A 222 14.13 -7.53 9.63
C CYS A 222 15.46 -8.23 9.91
N SER A 223 16.27 -7.67 10.81
CA SER A 223 17.67 -8.07 11.01
C SER A 223 17.84 -9.50 11.52
N ASN A 224 16.83 -10.05 12.19
CA ASN A 224 16.89 -11.37 12.82
C ASN A 224 16.39 -12.51 11.94
N ILE A 225 15.88 -12.21 10.73
CA ILE A 225 15.66 -13.25 9.71
C ILE A 225 17.04 -13.70 9.21
N PRO A 226 17.35 -15.01 9.18
CA PRO A 226 18.60 -15.51 8.63
C PRO A 226 18.83 -15.08 7.17
N GLU A 227 20.06 -14.74 6.80
CA GLU A 227 20.39 -14.31 5.42
C GLU A 227 20.05 -15.38 4.38
N SER A 228 20.10 -16.67 4.73
CA SER A 228 19.67 -17.76 3.85
C SER A 228 18.19 -17.70 3.48
N MET A 229 17.37 -17.03 4.30
CA MET A 229 15.92 -16.86 4.14
C MET A 229 15.53 -15.47 3.61
N LYS A 230 16.49 -14.60 3.31
CA LYS A 230 16.25 -13.31 2.66
C LYS A 230 16.61 -13.38 1.19
N ARG A 231 15.76 -12.82 0.34
CA ARG A 231 16.01 -12.65 -1.09
C ARG A 231 15.55 -11.27 -1.55
N TYR A 232 16.19 -10.77 -2.59
CA TYR A 232 15.86 -9.50 -3.22
C TYR A 232 15.90 -9.68 -4.74
N HIS A 233 14.93 -9.10 -5.42
CA HIS A 233 14.84 -9.05 -6.87
C HIS A 233 14.56 -7.61 -7.32
N LEU A 234 15.20 -7.22 -8.42
CA LEU A 234 15.02 -5.96 -9.13
C LEU A 234 14.64 -6.30 -10.58
#